data_AF-A0A8S9I968-F1
#
_entry.id   AF-A0A8S9I968-F1
#
_cell.length_a   1.000
_cell.length_b   1.000
_cell.length_c   1.000
_cell.angle_alpha   90.00
_cell.angle_beta   90.00
_cell.angle_gamma   90.00
#
_symmetry.space_group_name_H-M   'P 1'
#
loop_
_entity.id
_entity.type
_entity.pdbx_description
1 polymer ?
#
loop_
_entity_poly.entity_id
_entity_poly.type
_entity_poly.pdbx_seq_one_letter_code
_entity_poly.pdbx_strand_id
1 'polypeptide(L)' 'MDSETNRRQLAARRRYISYEAIKKNNLCNHRGQSYYDCKKRKRVNPYRRGCSAITHCYRHAS' A
#
# COMPACT_ATOMS: atom_id res chain seq x y z
N MET A 1 0.16 29.75 0.12
CA MET A 1 0.94 28.73 0.86
C MET A 1 -0.08 27.68 1.29
N ASP A 2 -0.39 26.78 0.36
CA ASP A 2 -1.53 25.85 0.41
C ASP A 2 -1.06 24.40 0.67
N SER A 3 0.23 24.26 0.98
CA SER A 3 0.93 22.99 1.07
C SER A 3 0.41 22.10 2.20
N GLU A 4 0.09 22.66 3.37
CA GLU A 4 -0.46 21.87 4.49
C GLU A 4 -1.88 21.36 4.23
N THR A 5 -2.75 22.21 3.66
CA THR A 5 -4.13 21.83 3.30
C THR A 5 -4.13 20.72 2.27
N ASN A 6 -3.28 20.82 1.24
CA ASN A 6 -3.08 19.75 0.25
C ASN A 6 -2.51 18.48 0.90
N ARG A 7 -1.55 18.60 1.82
CA ARG A 7 -0.98 17.46 2.56
C ARG A 7 -2.05 16.73 3.38
N ARG A 8 -2.92 17.47 4.08
CA ARG A 8 -4.05 16.91 4.84
C ARG A 8 -5.09 16.26 3.95
N GLN A 9 -5.43 16.88 2.81
CA GLN A 9 -6.35 16.30 1.84
C GLN A 9 -5.81 15.00 1.21
N LEU A 10 -4.52 14.95 0.87
CA LEU A 10 -3.87 13.75 0.35
C LEU A 10 -3.74 12.64 1.41
N ALA A 11 -3.54 13.00 2.68
CA ALA A 11 -3.60 12.03 3.77
C ALA A 11 -5.02 11.48 4.01
N ALA A 12 -6.06 12.31 3.80
CA ALA A 12 -7.46 11.95 4.02
C ALA A 12 -8.10 11.17 2.85
N ARG A 13 -7.66 11.39 1.61
CA ARG A 13 -8.22 10.76 0.39
C ARG A 13 -7.21 9.84 -0.27
N ARG A 14 -7.56 8.56 -0.40
CA ARG A 14 -6.78 7.46 -1.02
C ARG A 14 -5.37 7.33 -0.41
N ARG A 15 -5.11 6.21 0.26
CA ARG A 15 -3.84 5.90 0.94
C ARG A 15 -2.65 5.98 -0.03
N TYR A 16 -1.98 7.13 -0.09
CA TYR A 16 -0.72 7.29 -0.81
C TYR A 16 0.41 6.61 -0.01
N ILE A 17 1.17 5.74 -0.68
CA ILE A 17 2.25 4.96 -0.06
C ILE A 17 3.26 5.86 0.63
N SER A 18 3.62 6.98 0.00
CA SER A 18 4.64 7.88 0.51
C SER A 18 4.32 8.43 1.90
N TYR A 19 3.04 8.66 2.20
CA TYR A 19 2.61 9.13 3.51
C TYR A 19 2.39 7.98 4.49
N GLU A 20 1.95 6.83 4.01
CA GLU A 20 1.77 5.64 4.85
C GLU A 20 3.11 5.01 5.28
N ALA A 21 4.17 5.17 4.50
CA ALA A 21 5.52 4.74 4.85
C ALA A 21 6.10 5.44 6.10
N ILE A 22 5.54 6.60 6.48
CA ILE A 22 5.91 7.32 7.70
C ILE A 22 5.30 6.62 8.93
N LYS A 23 4.15 5.94 8.77
CA LYS A 23 3.50 5.24 9.87
C LYS A 23 4.15 3.86 10.07
N LYS A 24 4.55 3.58 11.30
CA LYS A 24 5.05 2.25 11.67
C LYS A 24 3.96 1.19 11.44
N ASN A 25 4.38 0.00 11.02
CA ASN A 25 3.55 -1.20 10.84
C ASN A 25 2.50 -1.14 9.71
N ASN A 26 2.50 -0.13 8.83
CA ASN A 26 1.59 -0.12 7.69
C ASN A 26 2.16 -0.93 6.51
N LEU A 27 2.02 -2.25 6.60
CA LEU A 27 2.50 -3.22 5.62
C LEU A 27 1.36 -4.13 5.17
N CYS A 28 1.61 -4.97 4.15
CA CYS A 28 0.65 -6.00 3.77
C CYS A 28 0.39 -6.97 4.94
N ASN A 29 -0.87 -7.10 5.36
CA ASN A 29 -1.26 -7.99 6.47
C ASN A 29 -1.30 -9.48 6.11
N HIS A 30 -0.94 -9.85 4.88
CA HIS A 30 -0.86 -11.24 4.43
C HIS A 30 0.58 -11.74 4.47
N ARG A 31 0.96 -12.39 5.57
CA ARG A 31 2.29 -12.98 5.74
C ARG A 31 2.62 -13.96 4.61
N GLY A 32 3.86 -13.88 4.11
CA GLY A 32 4.38 -14.71 3.03
C GLY A 32 3.98 -14.27 1.62
N GLN A 33 2.98 -13.40 1.46
CA GLN A 33 2.63 -12.87 0.14
C GLN A 33 3.62 -11.80 -0.33
N SER A 34 3.78 -11.71 -1.65
CA SER A 34 4.51 -10.60 -2.24
C SER A 34 3.78 -9.29 -1.96
N TYR A 35 4.53 -8.24 -1.66
CA TYR A 35 4.01 -6.89 -1.52
C TYR A 35 3.25 -6.41 -2.79
N TYR A 36 3.63 -6.93 -3.96
CA TYR A 36 2.99 -6.65 -5.25
C TYR A 36 1.73 -7.51 -5.53
N ASP A 37 1.41 -8.50 -4.70
CA ASP A 37 0.16 -9.31 -4.78
C ASP A 37 -0.44 -9.49 -3.38
N CYS A 38 -0.56 -8.39 -2.62
CA CYS A 38 -1.18 -8.36 -1.30
C CYS A 38 -2.70 -8.51 -1.39
N LYS A 39 -3.18 -9.72 -1.68
CA LYS A 39 -4.62 -10.03 -1.86
C LYS A 39 -4.94 -11.35 -1.16
N LYS A 40 -6.16 -11.50 -0.66
CA LYS A 40 -6.62 -12.80 -0.13
C LYS A 40 -6.62 -13.85 -1.26
N ARG A 41 -5.64 -14.75 -1.26
CA ARG A 41 -5.46 -15.83 -2.23
C ARG A 41 -5.41 -17.17 -1.50
N LYS A 42 -5.84 -18.26 -2.17
CA LYS A 42 -5.83 -19.62 -1.60
C LYS A 42 -4.41 -20.15 -1.34
N ARG A 43 -3.46 -19.87 -2.23
CA ARG A 43 -2.05 -20.30 -2.11
C ARG A 43 -1.11 -19.09 -2.22
N VAL A 44 -0.09 -19.07 -1.37
CA VAL A 44 0.97 -18.07 -1.37
C VAL A 44 2.07 -18.49 -2.35
N ASN A 45 2.43 -17.61 -3.28
CA ASN A 45 3.56 -17.80 -4.20
C ASN A 45 4.33 -16.47 -4.34
N PRO A 46 5.52 -16.33 -3.71
CA PRO A 46 6.32 -15.10 -3.74
C PRO A 46 6.75 -14.66 -5.16
N TYR A 47 6.86 -15.61 -6.09
CA TYR A 47 7.27 -15.32 -7.48
C TYR A 47 6.16 -14.69 -8.31
N ARG A 48 4.91 -14.76 -7.84
CA ARG A 48 3.79 -14.15 -8.57
C ARG A 48 3.64 -12.68 -8.19
N ARG A 49 4.15 -11.81 -9.07
CA ARG A 49 3.96 -10.36 -8.97
C ARG A 49 2.77 -9.98 -9.87
N GLY A 50 1.64 -9.63 -9.26
CA GLY A 50 0.41 -9.28 -9.99
C GLY A 50 0.29 -7.78 -10.33
N CYS A 51 1.34 -7.02 -10.04
CA CYS A 51 1.38 -5.57 -10.12
C CYS A 51 2.80 -5.13 -10.52
N SER A 52 2.90 -4.17 -11.44
CA SER A 52 4.16 -3.61 -11.92
C SER A 52 4.65 -2.44 -11.07
N ALA A 53 3.74 -1.56 -10.66
CA ALA A 53 4.05 -0.39 -9.84
C ALA A 53 3.16 -0.36 -8.59
N ILE A 54 3.81 -0.36 -7.42
CA ILE A 54 3.16 -0.53 -6.13
C ILE A 54 2.08 0.52 -5.84
N THR A 55 2.28 1.75 -6.34
CA THR A 55 1.34 2.88 -6.21
C THR A 55 -0.08 2.56 -6.68
N HIS A 56 -0.24 1.62 -7.62
CA HIS A 56 -1.55 1.20 -8.12
C HIS A 56 -2.19 0.05 -7.32
N CYS A 57 -1.40 -0.72 -6.57
CA CYS A 57 -1.87 -1.95 -5.89
C CYS A 57 -1.75 -1.94 -4.36
N TYR A 58 -1.25 -0.87 -3.76
CA TYR A 58 -1.11 -0.70 -2.30
C TYR A 58 -2.42 -0.65 -1.48
N ARG A 59 -3.55 -1.00 -2.08
CA ARG A 59 -4.89 -0.84 -1.48
C ARG A 59 -5.13 -1.71 -0.24
N HIS A 60 -4.25 -2.65 0.07
CA HIS A 60 -4.41 -3.67 1.11
C HIS A 60 -3.42 -3.54 2.28
N ALA A 61 -2.63 -2.48 2.35
CA ALA A 61 -1.90 -2.13 3.57
C ALA A 61 -2.92 -1.59 4.59
N SER A 62 -3.05 -2.23 5.76
CA SER A 62 -4.09 -1.88 6.76
C SER A 62 -3.48 -1.18 7.96
#